data_AF-A0A5J5CAG7-F1
#
_entry.id   AF-A0A5J5CAG7-F1
#
_cell.length_a   1.000
_cell.length_b   1.000
_cell.length_c   1.000
_cell.angle_alpha   90.00
_cell.angle_beta   90.00
_cell.angle_gamma   90.00
#
_symmetry.space_group_name_H-M   'P 1'
#
loop_
_entity.id
_entity.type
_entity.pdbx_description
1 polymer ?
#
loop_
_entity_poly.entity_id
_entity_poly.type
_entity_poly.pdbx_seq_one_letter_code
_entity_poly.pdbx_strand_id
1 'polypeptide(L)'
;MAVVNSRPLTVDGINDPLALEPITPNHLIMMKSKVALPPPGVFVKEDLYATKRWRRVQYLLNISLRQKWHSPQRNLKVNDIVIIKDNLPRNQWQLGRVIETVQSSDGLVRRVKVRVGERK
;
A
#
# COMPACT_ATOMS: atom_id res chain seq x y z
N MET A 1 -10.90 3.01 -10.79
CA MET A 1 -11.09 2.36 -9.48
C MET A 1 -9.79 1.64 -9.11
N ALA A 2 -8.96 2.20 -8.24
CA ALA A 2 -7.60 1.68 -7.99
C ALA A 2 -7.59 0.72 -6.80
N VAL A 3 -7.24 -0.55 -7.04
CA VAL A 3 -6.98 -1.55 -6.00
C VAL A 3 -5.67 -1.18 -5.32
N VAL A 4 -5.67 -1.03 -3.99
CA VAL A 4 -4.54 -0.50 -3.19
C VAL A 4 -3.22 -1.22 -3.50
N ASN A 5 -3.27 -2.53 -3.75
CA ASN A 5 -2.11 -3.37 -3.99
C ASN A 5 -1.69 -3.45 -5.47
N SER A 6 -2.39 -2.77 -6.37
CA SER A 6 -2.03 -2.67 -7.79
C SER A 6 -1.14 -1.46 -8.08
N ARG A 7 -0.72 -0.71 -7.05
CA ARG A 7 0.21 0.42 -7.23
C ARG A 7 1.63 -0.10 -7.50
N PRO A 8 2.35 0.44 -8.49
CA PRO A 8 3.76 0.10 -8.72
C PRO A 8 4.64 0.37 -7.50
N LEU A 9 5.52 -0.57 -7.16
CA LEU A 9 6.62 -0.40 -6.20
C LEU A 9 7.84 0.24 -6.87
N THR A 10 8.01 -0.01 -8.17
CA THR A 10 9.04 0.60 -9.01
C THR A 10 8.43 1.66 -9.92
N VAL A 11 9.17 2.73 -10.16
CA VAL A 11 8.75 3.85 -11.02
C VAL A 11 9.47 3.90 -12.36
N ASP A 12 10.42 2.99 -12.58
CA ASP A 12 11.25 2.95 -13.78
C ASP A 12 10.40 2.58 -15.00
N GLY A 13 10.46 3.42 -16.05
CA GLY A 13 9.81 3.12 -17.33
C GLY A 13 8.28 3.25 -17.35
N ILE A 14 7.62 3.82 -16.34
CA ILE A 14 6.13 3.93 -16.29
C ILE A 14 5.53 4.63 -17.53
N ASN A 15 6.27 5.54 -18.17
CA ASN A 15 5.82 6.27 -19.36
C ASN A 15 6.32 5.68 -20.69
N ASP A 16 7.11 4.60 -20.66
CA ASP A 16 7.66 3.96 -21.85
C ASP A 16 6.83 2.71 -22.19
N PRO A 17 6.15 2.65 -23.35
CA PRO A 17 5.36 1.49 -23.76
C PRO A 17 6.17 0.23 -24.02
N LEU A 18 7.51 0.32 -24.12
CA LEU A 18 8.40 -0.82 -24.29
C LEU A 18 9.01 -1.30 -22.96
N ALA A 19 8.79 -0.58 -21.86
CA ALA A 19 9.31 -0.96 -20.56
C ALA A 19 8.59 -2.19 -19.99
N LEU A 20 9.30 -2.92 -19.14
CA LEU A 20 8.75 -4.07 -18.42
C LEU A 20 7.65 -3.61 -17.45
N GLU A 21 6.64 -4.45 -17.25
CA GLU A 21 5.57 -4.18 -16.30
C GLU A 21 6.15 -3.96 -14.89
N PRO A 22 5.83 -2.83 -14.23
CA PRO A 22 6.42 -2.52 -12.94
C PRO A 22 5.89 -3.44 -11.85
N ILE A 23 6.76 -3.82 -10.90
CA ILE A 23 6.39 -4.77 -9.85
C ILE A 23 5.39 -4.11 -8.88
N THR A 24 4.25 -4.75 -8.61
CA THR A 24 3.25 -4.27 -7.65
C THR A 24 3.24 -5.15 -6.39
N PRO A 25 2.74 -4.67 -5.24
CA PRO A 25 2.53 -5.52 -4.07
C PRO A 25 1.69 -6.76 -4.38
N ASN A 26 0.73 -6.65 -5.31
CA ASN A 26 -0.05 -7.80 -5.76
C ASN A 26 0.82 -8.90 -6.39
N HIS A 27 1.88 -8.55 -7.12
CA HIS A 27 2.80 -9.56 -7.68
C HIS A 27 3.45 -10.40 -6.57
N LEU A 28 3.79 -9.78 -5.45
CA LEU A 28 4.40 -10.46 -4.31
C LEU A 28 3.36 -11.25 -3.48
N ILE A 29 2.20 -10.66 -3.22
CA ILE A 29 1.16 -11.28 -2.38
C ILE A 29 0.49 -12.45 -3.09
N MET A 30 0.17 -12.29 -4.37
CA MET A 30 -0.54 -13.29 -5.16
C MET A 30 0.41 -14.24 -5.87
N MET A 31 1.72 -13.91 -5.93
CA MET A 31 2.73 -14.64 -6.72
C MET A 31 2.29 -14.80 -8.20
N LYS A 32 1.55 -13.81 -8.72
CA LYS A 32 0.96 -13.81 -10.07
C LYS A 32 1.15 -12.44 -10.70
N SER A 33 1.53 -12.40 -11.97
CA SER A 33 1.65 -11.17 -12.76
C SER A 33 0.31 -10.63 -13.28
N LYS A 34 -0.74 -11.46 -13.34
CA LYS A 34 -2.06 -11.06 -13.86
C LYS A 34 -3.18 -11.40 -12.88
N VAL A 35 -4.18 -10.52 -12.83
CA VAL A 35 -5.44 -10.80 -12.14
C VAL A 35 -6.14 -11.91 -12.90
N ALA A 36 -6.19 -13.11 -12.31
CA ALA A 36 -6.97 -14.21 -12.88
C ALA A 36 -8.43 -13.78 -12.92
N LEU A 37 -9.00 -13.73 -14.13
CA LEU A 37 -10.44 -13.51 -14.30
C LEU A 37 -11.19 -14.66 -13.61
N PRO A 38 -12.39 -14.40 -13.05
CA PRO A 38 -13.23 -15.49 -12.60
C PRO A 38 -13.45 -16.47 -13.76
N PRO A 39 -13.49 -17.79 -13.50
CA PRO A 39 -13.77 -18.75 -14.54
C PRO A 39 -15.11 -18.41 -15.22
N PRO A 40 -15.24 -18.60 -16.54
CA PRO A 40 -16.50 -18.34 -17.23
C PRO A 40 -17.61 -19.24 -16.64
N GLY A 41 -18.75 -18.63 -16.28
CA GLY A 41 -19.89 -19.33 -15.67
C GLY A 41 -20.96 -18.37 -15.13
N VAL A 42 -22.17 -18.90 -14.93
CA VAL A 42 -23.25 -18.18 -14.23
C VAL A 42 -23.07 -18.47 -12.73
N PHE A 43 -22.56 -17.48 -12.00
CA PHE A 43 -22.36 -17.59 -10.55
C PHE A 43 -23.66 -17.28 -9.81
N VAL A 44 -24.12 -18.19 -8.95
CA VAL A 44 -25.23 -17.89 -8.04
C VAL A 44 -24.72 -17.22 -6.76
N LYS A 45 -25.61 -16.61 -5.99
CA LYS A 45 -25.23 -15.86 -4.78
C LYS A 45 -24.53 -16.74 -3.75
N GLU A 46 -24.84 -18.03 -3.76
CA GLU A 46 -24.27 -19.07 -2.91
C GLU A 46 -22.83 -19.40 -3.28
N ASP A 47 -22.46 -19.24 -4.56
CA ASP A 47 -21.10 -19.43 -5.10
C ASP A 47 -20.16 -18.27 -4.78
N LEU A 48 -20.70 -17.14 -4.27
CA LEU A 48 -19.92 -15.97 -3.83
C LEU A 48 -19.19 -16.27 -2.51
N TYR A 49 -18.25 -17.22 -2.58
CA TYR A 49 -17.34 -17.62 -1.50
C TYR A 49 -16.58 -16.42 -0.91
N ALA A 50 -16.37 -15.39 -1.72
CA ALA A 50 -15.73 -14.15 -1.33
C ALA A 50 -16.38 -13.52 -0.08
N THR A 51 -17.71 -13.45 0.02
CA THR A 51 -18.37 -12.80 1.17
C THR A 51 -18.21 -13.58 2.47
N LYS A 52 -18.43 -14.90 2.44
CA LYS A 52 -18.24 -15.79 3.61
C LYS A 52 -16.77 -15.82 4.05
N ARG A 53 -15.85 -15.88 3.10
CA ARG A 53 -14.40 -15.86 3.39
C ARG A 53 -13.93 -14.51 3.91
N TRP A 54 -14.43 -13.40 3.36
CA TRP A 54 -14.04 -12.07 3.86
C TRP A 54 -14.49 -11.88 5.31
N ARG A 55 -15.70 -12.33 5.68
CA ARG A 55 -16.12 -12.28 7.09
C ARG A 55 -15.20 -13.10 8.01
N ARG A 56 -14.78 -14.30 7.58
CA ARG A 56 -13.82 -15.11 8.36
C ARG A 56 -12.46 -14.43 8.48
N VAL A 57 -11.92 -13.86 7.39
CA VAL A 57 -10.63 -13.17 7.44
C VAL A 57 -10.72 -11.86 8.25
N GLN A 58 -11.83 -11.13 8.18
CA GLN A 58 -12.09 -9.97 9.05
C GLN A 58 -12.08 -10.37 10.53
N TYR A 59 -12.75 -11.47 10.87
CA TYR A 59 -12.73 -12.01 12.22
C TYR A 59 -11.30 -12.39 12.66
N LEU A 60 -10.56 -13.11 11.82
CA LEU A 60 -9.16 -13.48 12.07
C LEU A 60 -8.24 -12.25 12.25
N LEU A 61 -8.47 -11.18 11.48
CA LEU A 61 -7.71 -9.92 11.61
C LEU A 61 -8.07 -9.13 12.87
N ASN A 62 -9.27 -9.31 13.41
CA ASN A 62 -9.70 -8.67 14.66
C ASN A 62 -9.16 -9.41 15.89
N ILE A 63 -9.01 -10.73 15.82
CA ILE A 63 -8.37 -11.51 16.91
C ILE A 63 -6.84 -11.38 16.89
N SER A 64 -6.24 -11.08 15.72
CA SER A 64 -4.81 -10.77 15.66
C SER A 64 -4.56 -9.40 16.28
N LEU A 65 -3.82 -9.35 17.39
CA LEU A 65 -3.34 -8.11 17.97
C LEU A 65 -2.51 -7.36 16.93
N ARG A 66 -3.03 -6.24 16.43
CA ARG A 66 -2.22 -5.29 15.65
C ARG A 66 -1.24 -4.64 16.61
N GLN A 67 -0.06 -5.23 16.76
CA GLN A 67 1.02 -4.59 17.48
C GLN A 67 1.42 -3.33 16.70
N LYS A 68 1.20 -2.17 17.33
CA LYS A 68 1.96 -0.97 16.96
C LYS A 68 3.41 -1.24 17.33
N TRP A 69 4.34 -0.58 16.66
CA TRP A 69 5.76 -0.67 17.01
C TRP A 69 5.93 -0.24 18.48
N HIS A 70 6.12 -1.20 19.40
CA HIS A 70 6.35 -0.95 20.82
C HIS A 70 7.83 -0.73 21.13
N SER A 71 8.71 -1.21 20.24
CA SER A 71 10.15 -0.98 20.30
C SER A 71 10.55 0.10 19.29
N PRO A 72 11.50 0.98 19.63
CA PRO A 72 12.01 1.97 18.70
C PRO A 72 12.57 1.27 17.46
N GLN A 73 12.09 1.70 16.29
CA GLN A 73 12.59 1.30 14.99
C GLN A 73 13.47 2.40 14.41
N ARG A 74 14.06 2.15 13.23
CA ARG A 74 14.89 3.17 12.57
C ARG A 74 14.10 4.48 12.40
N ASN A 75 14.75 5.62 12.66
CA ASN A 75 14.21 6.93 12.36
C ASN A 75 13.98 7.10 10.84
N LEU A 76 13.03 7.98 10.48
CA LEU A 76 12.87 8.44 9.11
C LEU A 76 14.13 9.16 8.64
N LYS A 77 14.52 8.94 7.37
CA LYS A 77 15.68 9.58 6.75
C LYS A 77 15.27 10.42 5.55
N VAL A 78 16.11 11.39 5.21
CA VAL A 78 15.99 12.14 3.95
C VAL A 78 16.00 11.14 2.79
N ASN A 79 15.16 11.39 1.79
CA ASN A 79 14.88 10.54 0.64
C ASN A 79 14.01 9.30 0.87
N ASP A 80 13.54 9.05 2.10
CA ASP A 80 12.54 8.00 2.32
C ASP A 80 11.22 8.36 1.61
N ILE A 81 10.60 7.37 0.98
CA ILE A 81 9.26 7.48 0.38
C ILE A 81 8.22 7.09 1.42
N VAL A 82 7.26 7.98 1.66
CA VAL A 82 6.24 7.83 2.70
C VAL A 82 4.84 7.98 2.12
N ILE A 83 3.87 7.30 2.73
CA ILE A 83 2.44 7.51 2.46
C ILE A 83 1.91 8.50 3.48
N ILE A 84 1.31 9.58 3.01
CA ILE A 84 0.72 10.62 3.86
C ILE A 84 -0.72 10.25 4.14
N LYS A 85 -0.99 9.92 5.41
CA LYS A 85 -2.36 9.71 5.90
C LYS A 85 -3.04 11.07 6.02
N ASP A 86 -4.05 11.29 5.19
CA ASP A 86 -4.92 12.47 5.21
C ASP A 86 -6.39 12.03 5.40
N ASN A 87 -7.33 12.99 5.45
CA ASN A 87 -8.77 12.76 5.57
C ASN A 87 -9.41 12.09 4.34
N LEU A 88 -8.63 11.87 3.29
CA LEU A 88 -9.09 11.13 2.11
C LEU A 88 -9.22 9.63 2.41
N PRO A 89 -10.07 8.91 1.64
CA PRO A 89 -10.10 7.46 1.64
C PRO A 89 -8.69 6.86 1.50
N ARG A 90 -8.43 5.71 2.14
CA ARG A 90 -7.09 5.08 2.21
C ARG A 90 -6.44 4.87 0.83
N ASN A 91 -7.24 4.58 -0.20
CA ASN A 91 -6.77 4.38 -1.56
C ASN A 91 -6.43 5.69 -2.31
N GLN A 92 -6.63 6.84 -1.67
CA GLN A 92 -6.37 8.19 -2.19
C GLN A 92 -5.29 8.93 -1.39
N TRP A 93 -4.67 8.28 -0.40
CA TRP A 93 -3.52 8.81 0.29
C TRP A 93 -2.36 9.03 -0.69
N GLN A 94 -1.74 10.20 -0.56
CA GLN A 94 -0.65 10.65 -1.42
C GLN A 94 0.68 10.05 -0.97
N LEU A 95 1.55 9.81 -1.94
CA LEU A 95 2.96 9.50 -1.68
C LEU A 95 3.73 10.82 -1.60
N GLY A 96 4.74 10.85 -0.75
CA GLY A 96 5.67 11.95 -0.65
C GLY A 96 7.09 11.47 -0.38
N ARG A 97 8.07 12.32 -0.67
CA ARG A 97 9.49 12.07 -0.39
C ARG A 97 9.93 12.98 0.76
N VAL A 98 10.55 12.40 1.78
CA VAL A 98 11.13 13.17 2.89
C VAL A 98 12.28 14.01 2.34
N ILE A 99 12.20 15.32 2.53
CA ILE A 99 13.25 16.28 2.14
C ILE A 99 14.10 16.71 3.33
N GLU A 100 13.49 16.83 4.51
CA GLU A 100 14.19 17.23 5.73
C GLU A 100 13.62 16.49 6.93
N THR A 101 14.47 16.17 7.89
CA THR A 101 14.09 15.50 9.14
C THR A 101 14.47 16.37 10.33
N VAL A 102 13.54 16.60 11.24
CA VAL A 102 13.79 17.34 12.48
C VAL A 102 13.84 16.34 13.63
N GLN A 103 15.02 16.20 14.23
CA GLN A 103 15.22 15.41 15.43
C GLN A 103 14.77 16.19 16.67
N SER A 104 14.22 15.46 17.62
CA SER A 104 13.87 15.96 18.95
C SER A 104 15.06 15.79 19.92
N SER A 105 14.98 16.34 21.13
CA SER A 105 16.04 16.27 22.13
C SER A 105 16.38 14.84 22.58
N ASP A 106 15.46 13.90 22.41
CA ASP A 106 15.60 12.47 22.68
C ASP A 106 16.15 11.68 21.47
N GLY A 107 16.59 12.35 20.40
CA GLY A 107 17.18 11.73 19.22
C GLY A 107 16.17 11.07 18.26
N LEU A 108 14.86 11.18 18.53
CA LEU A 108 13.81 10.59 17.70
C LEU A 108 13.26 11.61 16.68
N VAL A 109 12.97 11.14 15.46
CA VAL A 109 12.38 11.96 14.39
C VAL A 109 10.86 11.89 14.46
N ARG A 110 10.22 12.99 14.89
CA ARG A 110 8.74 13.11 14.94
C ARG A 110 8.16 14.09 13.93
N ARG A 111 9.01 14.91 13.31
CA ARG A 111 8.63 15.90 12.30
C ARG A 111 9.54 15.77 11.09
N VAL A 112 8.93 15.78 9.92
CA VAL A 112 9.63 15.74 8.63
C VAL A 112 8.97 16.74 7.69
N LYS A 113 9.76 17.39 6.84
CA LYS A 113 9.21 18.07 5.67
C LYS A 113 9.14 17.07 4.52
N VAL A 114 8.03 17.07 3.80
CA VAL A 114 7.77 16.12 2.72
C VAL A 114 7.46 16.90 1.46
N ARG A 115 8.07 16.50 0.35
CA ARG A 115 7.72 16.96 -0.99
C ARG A 115 6.68 16.02 -1.58
N VAL A 116 5.53 16.56 -1.96
CA VAL A 116 4.43 15.83 -2.61
C VAL A 116 4.38 16.25 -4.07
N GLY A 117 4.17 15.31 -4.98
CA GLY A 117 3.95 15.61 -6.40
C GLY A 117 2.54 16.16 -6.63
N GLU A 118 2.39 17.03 -7.63
CA GLU A 118 1.07 17.53 -8.02
C GLU A 118 0.18 16.39 -8.52
N ARG A 119 -1.11 16.50 -8.20
CA ARG A 119 -2.12 15.51 -8.55
C ARG A 119 -2.65 15.86 -9.94
N LYS A 120 -2.26 15.08 -10.96
CA LYS A 120 -2.92 15.11 -12.27
C LYS A 120 -4.29 14.45 -12.20
#